data_AF-A0A946BQH6-F1
#
_entry.id   AF-A0A946BQH6-F1
#
_cell.length_a   1.000
_cell.length_b   1.000
_cell.length_c   1.000
_cell.angle_alpha   90.00
_cell.angle_beta   90.00
_cell.angle_gamma   90.00
#
_symmetry.space_group_name_H-M   'P 1'
#
loop_
_entity.id
_entity.type
_entity.pdbx_description
1 polymer ?
#
loop_
_entity_poly.entity_id
_entity_poly.type
_entity_poly.pdbx_seq_one_letter_code
_entity_poly.pdbx_strand_id
1 'polypeptide(L)'
;MPKTMPKFDAWNPGLLSEIPADLLPRVTLYNVENSDTDYPTALEAAGYCGLKPQDMTVFKVSRLALHEVLIRVTADFHVLDGPNYEELGLNLRSMVDKILTNHVHPKIQELEVAFSSLRSDITTALQTQLENDVYCKKNALEENKKPSLFSRLLSQKTTVQVEQKLPELLALAQWEDNLNKTDNPFDLACYKGLIAVVGGIVGQHGSLLADKDIIVRLASVLVCNSYGSRFLGDLIDPIINEAAELEGYQLLPYQTEPFVMNVKGASAAGKSTIRPLQREL
;
A
#
# COMPACT_ATOMS: atom_id res chain seq x y z
N MET A 1 -7.39 15.30 48.06
CA MET A 1 -6.32 15.47 47.05
C MET A 1 -6.72 16.59 46.10
N PRO A 2 -5.92 17.65 45.94
CA PRO A 2 -6.26 18.71 44.99
C PRO A 2 -6.15 18.16 43.57
N LYS A 3 -7.21 18.34 42.77
CA LYS A 3 -7.19 18.07 41.33
C LYS A 3 -6.15 18.99 40.69
N THR A 4 -5.03 18.44 40.24
CA THR A 4 -4.10 19.15 39.37
C THR A 4 -4.85 19.56 38.11
N MET A 5 -5.14 20.84 37.94
CA MET A 5 -5.68 21.36 36.68
C MET A 5 -4.63 21.14 35.58
N PRO A 6 -5.02 20.63 34.40
CA PRO A 6 -4.09 20.46 33.30
C PRO A 6 -3.50 21.83 32.92
N LYS A 7 -2.17 21.90 32.86
CA LYS A 7 -1.42 23.11 32.53
C LYS A 7 -1.49 23.33 31.03
N PHE A 8 -2.37 24.21 30.57
CA PHE A 8 -2.42 24.61 29.17
C PHE A 8 -1.25 25.55 28.86
N ASP A 9 -0.55 25.30 27.76
CA ASP A 9 0.41 26.23 27.16
C ASP A 9 0.21 26.26 25.64
N ALA A 10 1.03 27.04 24.92
CA ALA A 10 0.91 27.19 23.46
C ALA A 10 1.04 25.87 22.68
N TRP A 11 1.50 24.80 23.32
CA TRP A 11 1.78 23.49 22.72
C TRP A 11 1.11 22.32 23.46
N ASN A 12 0.38 22.55 24.56
CA ASN A 12 -0.29 21.53 25.36
C ASN A 12 -1.79 21.85 25.56
N PRO A 13 -2.73 20.99 25.12
CA PRO A 13 -2.54 19.60 24.66
C PRO A 13 -2.01 19.45 23.21
N GLY A 14 -1.64 20.55 22.56
CA GLY A 14 -1.28 20.56 21.14
C GLY A 14 -2.53 20.59 20.27
N LEU A 15 -2.36 20.95 18.99
CA LEU A 15 -3.45 20.90 18.02
C LEU A 15 -3.52 19.50 17.43
N LEU A 16 -4.56 18.74 17.80
CA LEU A 16 -5.01 17.57 17.05
C LEU A 16 -5.85 18.08 15.88
N SER A 17 -5.19 18.45 14.78
CA SER A 17 -5.89 18.88 13.56
C SER A 17 -6.31 17.66 12.76
N GLU A 18 -7.44 17.06 13.11
CA GLU A 18 -8.10 16.08 12.27
C GLU A 18 -8.89 16.80 11.17
N ILE A 19 -8.85 16.27 9.94
CA ILE A 19 -9.66 16.79 8.85
C ILE A 19 -11.15 16.58 9.22
N PRO A 20 -11.99 17.62 9.18
CA PRO A 20 -13.42 17.48 9.44
C PRO A 20 -14.06 16.37 8.60
N ALA A 21 -14.98 15.62 9.20
CA ALA A 21 -15.54 14.41 8.58
C ALA A 21 -16.24 14.68 7.23
N ASP A 22 -16.83 15.87 7.07
CA ASP A 22 -17.46 16.36 5.84
C ASP A 22 -16.45 16.72 4.74
N LEU A 23 -15.18 16.95 5.09
CA LEU A 23 -14.08 17.23 4.17
C LEU A 23 -13.27 15.98 3.79
N LEU A 24 -13.38 14.88 4.54
CA LEU A 24 -12.66 13.63 4.23
C LEU A 24 -12.95 13.09 2.81
N PRO A 25 -14.19 13.10 2.30
CA PRO A 25 -14.46 12.72 0.90
C PRO A 25 -13.75 13.59 -0.15
N ARG A 26 -13.28 14.79 0.21
CA ARG A 26 -12.58 15.71 -0.70
C ARG A 26 -11.07 15.52 -0.72
N VAL A 27 -10.53 14.64 0.12
CA VAL A 27 -9.11 14.28 0.08
C VAL A 27 -8.82 13.69 -1.30
N THR A 28 -7.73 14.15 -1.93
CA THR A 28 -7.39 13.80 -3.32
C THR A 28 -7.29 12.30 -3.56
N LEU A 29 -6.93 11.54 -2.53
CA LEU A 29 -6.92 10.08 -2.50
C LEU A 29 -8.25 9.46 -2.95
N TYR A 30 -9.39 10.04 -2.56
CA TYR A 30 -10.73 9.53 -2.83
C TYR A 30 -11.41 10.20 -4.02
N ASN A 31 -10.69 11.06 -4.75
CA ASN A 31 -11.21 11.63 -5.99
C ASN A 31 -11.21 10.55 -7.09
N VAL A 32 -12.31 10.46 -7.84
CA VAL A 32 -12.52 9.53 -8.97
C VAL A 32 -11.43 9.61 -10.05
N GLU A 33 -10.72 10.74 -10.16
CA GLU A 33 -9.58 10.88 -11.08
C GLU A 33 -8.35 10.10 -10.61
N ASN A 34 -8.22 9.84 -9.31
CA ASN A 34 -7.04 9.23 -8.70
C ASN A 34 -7.27 7.78 -8.26
N SER A 35 -8.52 7.41 -7.99
CA SER A 35 -8.90 6.16 -7.34
C SER A 35 -10.26 5.67 -7.82
N ASP A 36 -10.45 4.35 -7.81
CA ASP A 36 -11.76 3.71 -8.01
C ASP A 36 -12.53 3.51 -6.70
N THR A 37 -11.98 3.98 -5.58
CA THR A 37 -12.56 3.87 -4.23
C THR A 37 -12.84 5.25 -3.64
N ASP A 38 -14.11 5.49 -3.29
CA ASP A 38 -14.52 6.68 -2.56
C ASP A 38 -14.30 6.53 -1.04
N TYR A 39 -14.41 7.64 -0.31
CA TYR A 39 -14.15 7.63 1.14
C TYR A 39 -15.09 6.71 1.93
N PRO A 40 -16.43 6.72 1.71
CA PRO A 40 -17.33 5.79 2.40
C PRO A 40 -16.97 4.32 2.19
N THR A 41 -16.66 3.92 0.96
CA THR A 41 -16.27 2.54 0.63
C THR A 41 -14.95 2.17 1.32
N ALA A 42 -13.97 3.06 1.28
CA ALA A 42 -12.68 2.87 1.95
C ALA A 42 -12.84 2.75 3.49
N LEU A 43 -13.72 3.56 4.07
CA LEU A 43 -14.02 3.55 5.51
C LEU A 43 -14.72 2.25 5.93
N GLU A 44 -15.67 1.77 5.14
CA GLU A 44 -16.34 0.48 5.38
C GLU A 44 -15.34 -0.68 5.32
N ALA A 45 -14.53 -0.73 4.25
CA ALA A 45 -13.49 -1.75 4.09
C ALA A 45 -12.49 -1.74 5.25
N ALA A 46 -12.04 -0.55 5.66
CA ALA A 46 -11.17 -0.36 6.81
C ALA A 46 -11.80 -0.83 8.13
N GLY A 47 -13.08 -0.51 8.35
CA GLY A 47 -13.82 -1.00 9.52
C GLY A 47 -13.92 -2.53 9.56
N TYR A 48 -13.99 -3.16 8.39
CA TYR A 48 -14.10 -4.62 8.25
C TYR A 48 -12.78 -5.36 8.53
N CYS A 49 -11.66 -4.86 8.00
CA CYS A 49 -10.35 -5.50 8.17
C CYS A 49 -9.47 -4.86 9.25
N GLY A 50 -9.93 -3.81 9.93
CA GLY A 50 -9.15 -3.11 10.95
C GLY A 50 -7.92 -2.35 10.41
N LEU A 51 -7.83 -2.14 9.10
CA LEU A 51 -6.80 -1.33 8.46
C LEU A 51 -7.24 0.14 8.38
N LYS A 52 -6.38 1.03 7.87
CA LYS A 52 -6.75 2.43 7.69
C LYS A 52 -7.53 2.63 6.38
N PRO A 53 -8.46 3.59 6.30
CA PRO A 53 -9.16 3.89 5.05
C PRO A 53 -8.22 4.17 3.87
N GLN A 54 -7.07 4.82 4.14
CA GLN A 54 -6.11 5.13 3.09
C GLN A 54 -5.47 3.87 2.46
N ASP A 55 -5.32 2.80 3.24
CA ASP A 55 -4.75 1.54 2.77
C ASP A 55 -5.73 0.77 1.89
N MET A 56 -7.04 1.02 2.04
CA MET A 56 -8.13 0.38 1.29
C MET A 56 -8.55 1.16 0.04
N THR A 57 -7.66 1.99 -0.49
CA THR A 57 -7.91 2.77 -1.70
C THR A 57 -7.29 2.11 -2.92
N VAL A 58 -8.07 1.88 -3.99
CA VAL A 58 -7.55 1.34 -5.26
C VAL A 58 -7.11 2.47 -6.16
N PHE A 59 -5.79 2.67 -6.31
CA PHE A 59 -5.25 3.69 -7.21
C PHE A 59 -5.47 3.36 -8.68
N LYS A 60 -5.77 4.38 -9.48
CA LYS A 60 -5.74 4.28 -10.94
C LYS A 60 -4.31 4.16 -11.45
N VAL A 61 -4.14 3.52 -12.61
CA VAL A 61 -2.85 3.39 -13.28
C VAL A 61 -2.25 4.77 -13.60
N SER A 62 -3.07 5.72 -14.05
CA SER A 62 -2.66 7.11 -14.26
C SER A 62 -2.10 7.76 -12.99
N ARG A 63 -2.68 7.46 -11.83
CA ARG A 63 -2.23 7.98 -10.53
C ARG A 63 -0.91 7.35 -10.09
N LEU A 64 -0.76 6.04 -10.28
CA LEU A 64 0.49 5.33 -10.01
C LEU A 64 1.60 5.82 -10.95
N ALA A 65 1.29 6.03 -12.23
CA ALA A 65 2.23 6.55 -13.22
C ALA A 65 2.68 7.99 -12.91
N LEU A 66 1.75 8.88 -12.53
CA LEU A 66 2.10 10.23 -12.03
C LEU A 66 3.07 10.15 -10.85
N HIS A 67 2.78 9.26 -9.89
CA HIS A 67 3.63 9.09 -8.72
C HIS A 67 5.02 8.56 -9.09
N GLU A 68 5.10 7.60 -10.01
CA GLU A 68 6.37 7.08 -10.52
C GLU A 68 7.18 8.17 -11.22
N VAL A 69 6.58 8.94 -12.13
CA VAL A 69 7.29 10.05 -12.80
C VAL A 69 7.79 11.08 -11.79
N LEU A 70 7.00 11.41 -10.77
CA LEU A 70 7.43 12.30 -9.70
C LEU A 70 8.67 11.75 -8.97
N ILE A 71 8.67 10.46 -8.61
CA ILE A 71 9.83 9.81 -7.99
C ILE A 71 11.05 9.93 -8.91
N ARG A 72 10.91 9.50 -10.16
CA ARG A 72 12.01 9.49 -11.15
C ARG A 72 12.59 10.87 -11.39
N VAL A 73 11.74 11.87 -11.62
CA VAL A 73 12.21 13.25 -11.78
C VAL A 73 12.92 13.76 -10.53
N THR A 74 12.48 13.39 -9.32
CA THR A 74 13.15 13.82 -8.09
C THR A 74 14.46 13.09 -7.79
N ALA A 75 14.58 11.84 -8.23
CA ALA A 75 15.69 10.96 -7.87
C ALA A 75 16.77 10.87 -8.95
N ASP A 76 16.36 10.91 -10.22
CA ASP A 76 17.21 10.55 -11.35
C ASP A 76 17.52 11.74 -12.26
N PHE A 77 16.77 12.85 -12.18
CA PHE A 77 16.93 13.99 -13.08
C PHE A 77 17.62 15.18 -12.40
N HIS A 78 18.47 15.85 -13.15
CA HIS A 78 19.00 17.15 -12.76
C HIS A 78 17.96 18.24 -13.04
N VAL A 79 17.28 18.70 -12.00
CA VAL A 79 16.32 19.80 -12.08
C VAL A 79 17.00 21.12 -11.72
N LEU A 80 16.97 22.08 -12.63
CA LEU A 80 17.55 23.41 -12.42
C LEU A 80 16.80 24.18 -11.33
N ASP A 81 17.50 24.58 -10.29
CA ASP A 81 17.10 25.63 -9.35
C ASP A 81 17.73 26.96 -9.81
N GLY A 82 16.95 27.75 -10.55
CA GLY A 82 17.40 29.05 -11.04
C GLY A 82 17.44 30.12 -9.94
N PRO A 83 17.67 31.40 -10.30
CA PRO A 83 18.01 32.44 -9.34
C PRO A 83 16.89 32.74 -8.33
N ASN A 84 15.62 32.55 -8.72
CA ASN A 84 14.49 32.77 -7.82
C ASN A 84 14.06 31.49 -7.11
N TYR A 85 13.62 31.64 -5.87
CA TYR A 85 13.22 30.54 -5.00
C TYR A 85 12.20 29.56 -5.62
N GLU A 86 11.20 30.09 -6.33
CA GLU A 86 10.10 29.31 -6.90
C GLU A 86 10.49 28.48 -8.13
N GLU A 87 11.63 28.79 -8.76
CA GLU A 87 12.02 28.21 -10.04
C GLU A 87 12.25 26.70 -9.96
N LEU A 88 12.84 26.18 -8.87
CA LEU A 88 12.99 24.73 -8.72
C LEU A 88 11.62 24.03 -8.80
N GLY A 89 10.62 24.59 -8.10
CA GLY A 89 9.28 24.01 -8.06
C GLY A 89 8.55 24.15 -9.39
N LEU A 90 8.81 25.22 -10.16
CA LEU A 90 8.28 25.42 -11.50
C LEU A 90 8.92 24.45 -12.50
N ASN A 91 10.25 24.34 -12.48
CA ASN A 91 11.03 23.48 -13.37
C ASN A 91 10.73 21.99 -13.13
N LEU A 92 10.64 21.56 -11.87
CA LEU A 92 10.23 20.19 -11.53
C LEU A 92 8.85 19.87 -12.08
N ARG A 93 7.86 20.74 -11.82
CA ARG A 93 6.48 20.51 -12.30
C ARG A 93 6.39 20.53 -13.81
N SER A 94 7.12 21.43 -14.48
CA SER A 94 7.16 21.49 -15.95
C SER A 94 7.80 20.24 -16.55
N MET A 95 8.86 19.71 -15.96
CA MET A 95 9.50 18.47 -16.40
C MET A 95 8.56 17.27 -16.25
N VAL A 96 7.94 17.12 -15.07
CA VAL A 96 6.94 16.07 -14.81
C VAL A 96 5.78 16.16 -15.79
N ASP A 97 5.23 17.35 -16.01
CA ASP A 97 4.10 17.59 -16.92
C ASP A 97 4.45 17.21 -18.38
N LYS A 98 5.65 17.57 -18.84
CA LYS A 98 6.15 17.18 -20.18
C LYS A 98 6.34 15.68 -20.33
N ILE A 99 7.00 15.03 -19.36
CA ILE A 99 7.20 13.58 -19.38
C ILE A 99 5.86 12.85 -19.40
N LEU A 100 4.93 13.27 -18.53
CA LEU A 100 3.59 12.67 -18.49
C LEU A 100 2.84 12.87 -19.80
N THR A 101 2.75 14.10 -20.28
CA THR A 101 1.92 14.44 -21.45
C THR A 101 2.47 13.87 -22.74
N ASN A 102 3.78 13.95 -22.95
CA ASN A 102 4.39 13.62 -24.24
C ASN A 102 4.83 12.15 -24.33
N HIS A 103 5.12 11.49 -23.21
CA HIS A 103 5.77 10.17 -23.22
C HIS A 103 4.96 9.08 -22.51
N VAL A 104 4.37 9.37 -21.34
CA VAL A 104 3.61 8.38 -20.57
C VAL A 104 2.15 8.28 -21.03
N HIS A 105 1.43 9.39 -21.14
CA HIS A 105 0.02 9.41 -21.52
C HIS A 105 -0.27 8.74 -22.87
N PRO A 106 0.57 8.88 -23.92
CA PRO A 106 0.35 8.17 -25.18
C PRO A 106 0.37 6.64 -25.03
N LYS A 107 1.09 6.12 -24.03
CA LYS A 107 1.24 4.69 -23.73
C LYS A 107 0.33 4.20 -22.59
N ILE A 108 -0.54 5.06 -22.05
CA ILE A 108 -1.30 4.74 -20.83
C ILE A 108 -2.23 3.54 -20.99
N GLN A 109 -2.82 3.34 -22.17
CA GLN A 109 -3.72 2.21 -22.43
C GLN A 109 -2.96 0.87 -22.38
N GLU A 110 -1.71 0.84 -22.87
CA GLU A 110 -0.86 -0.35 -22.81
C GLU A 110 -0.51 -0.69 -21.35
N LEU A 111 -0.18 0.34 -20.57
CA LEU A 111 0.08 0.20 -19.13
C LEU A 111 -1.17 -0.29 -18.37
N GLU A 112 -2.36 0.21 -18.71
CA GLU A 112 -3.63 -0.22 -18.13
C GLU A 112 -3.94 -1.69 -18.42
N VAL A 113 -3.70 -2.14 -19.66
CA VAL A 113 -3.86 -3.55 -20.04
C VAL A 113 -2.90 -4.44 -19.26
N ALA A 114 -1.61 -4.08 -19.22
CA ALA A 114 -0.61 -4.83 -18.48
C ALA A 114 -0.92 -4.91 -16.98
N PHE A 115 -1.35 -3.80 -16.37
CA PHE A 115 -1.72 -3.74 -14.96
C PHE A 115 -3.00 -4.54 -14.67
N SER A 116 -3.96 -4.56 -15.60
CA SER A 116 -5.16 -5.39 -15.49
C SER A 116 -4.83 -6.87 -15.48
N SER A 117 -3.92 -7.33 -16.36
CA SER A 117 -3.41 -8.70 -16.35
C SER A 117 -2.73 -9.04 -15.02
N LEU A 118 -1.86 -8.16 -14.50
CA LEU A 118 -1.25 -8.35 -13.20
C LEU A 118 -2.30 -8.46 -12.08
N ARG A 119 -3.35 -7.64 -12.11
CA ARG A 119 -4.43 -7.70 -11.10
C ARG A 119 -5.16 -9.04 -11.14
N SER A 120 -5.36 -9.62 -12.32
CA SER A 120 -5.90 -10.97 -12.46
C SER A 120 -4.97 -12.01 -11.85
N ASP A 121 -3.66 -11.95 -12.13
CA ASP A 121 -2.67 -12.88 -11.56
C ASP A 121 -2.62 -12.80 -10.03
N ILE A 122 -2.60 -11.59 -9.48
CA ILE A 122 -2.68 -11.33 -8.03
C ILE A 122 -3.93 -11.98 -7.44
N THR A 123 -5.09 -11.75 -8.07
CA THR A 123 -6.38 -12.26 -7.60
C THR A 123 -6.37 -13.79 -7.59
N THR A 124 -5.87 -14.42 -8.65
CA THR A 124 -5.74 -15.88 -8.74
C THR A 124 -4.79 -16.42 -7.66
N ALA A 125 -3.61 -15.83 -7.50
CA ALA A 125 -2.63 -16.26 -6.50
C ALA A 125 -3.20 -16.20 -5.06
N LEU A 126 -3.82 -15.07 -4.70
CA LEU A 126 -4.48 -14.89 -3.41
C LEU A 126 -5.62 -15.88 -3.21
N GLN A 127 -6.44 -16.11 -4.24
CA GLN A 127 -7.57 -17.03 -4.18
C GLN A 127 -7.11 -18.47 -3.96
N THR A 128 -6.05 -18.91 -4.67
CA THR A 128 -5.46 -20.24 -4.53
C THR A 128 -4.88 -20.44 -3.13
N GLN A 129 -4.10 -19.46 -2.64
CA GLN A 129 -3.46 -19.56 -1.34
C GLN A 129 -4.50 -19.58 -0.20
N LEU A 130 -5.48 -18.70 -0.26
CA LEU A 130 -6.54 -18.63 0.75
C LEU A 130 -7.40 -19.90 0.77
N GLU A 131 -7.71 -20.46 -0.40
CA GLU A 131 -8.44 -21.74 -0.51
C GLU A 131 -7.67 -22.88 0.18
N ASN A 132 -6.41 -23.06 -0.22
CA ASN A 132 -5.59 -24.17 0.23
C ASN A 132 -5.29 -24.10 1.74
N ASP A 133 -4.95 -22.91 2.22
CA ASP A 133 -4.43 -22.76 3.58
C ASP A 133 -5.51 -22.57 4.64
N VAL A 134 -6.70 -22.07 4.27
CA VAL A 134 -7.79 -21.79 5.22
C VAL A 134 -9.03 -22.63 4.93
N TYR A 135 -9.64 -22.48 3.75
CA TYR A 135 -10.98 -23.04 3.50
C TYR A 135 -10.98 -24.56 3.32
N CYS A 136 -10.03 -25.14 2.57
CA CYS A 136 -9.89 -26.59 2.46
C CYS A 136 -9.61 -27.25 3.82
N LYS A 137 -8.76 -26.64 4.65
CA LYS A 137 -8.48 -27.15 6.00
C LYS A 137 -9.70 -27.05 6.91
N LYS A 138 -10.47 -25.96 6.83
CA LYS A 138 -11.73 -25.78 7.56
C LYS A 138 -12.77 -26.84 7.19
N ASN A 139 -12.97 -27.07 5.89
CA ASN A 139 -13.90 -28.08 5.38
C ASN A 139 -13.51 -29.49 5.84
N ALA A 140 -12.21 -29.84 5.78
CA ALA A 140 -11.72 -31.14 6.24
C ALA A 140 -11.97 -31.37 7.75
N LEU A 141 -11.85 -30.33 8.58
CA LEU A 141 -12.15 -30.42 10.01
C LEU A 141 -13.64 -30.57 10.31
N GLU A 142 -14.52 -29.96 9.49
CA GLU A 142 -15.97 -30.11 9.62
C GLU A 142 -16.46 -31.49 9.18
N GLU A 143 -15.90 -32.06 8.12
CA GLU A 143 -16.25 -33.41 7.66
C GLU A 143 -15.89 -34.49 8.67
N ASN A 144 -14.75 -34.35 9.35
CA ASN A 144 -14.32 -35.27 10.41
C ASN A 144 -15.19 -35.20 11.68
N LYS A 145 -16.00 -34.14 11.86
CA LYS A 145 -16.93 -34.01 12.99
C LYS A 145 -18.26 -34.75 12.77
N LYS A 146 -18.51 -35.35 11.59
CA LYS A 146 -19.73 -36.13 11.34
C LYS A 146 -19.75 -37.38 12.24
N PRO A 147 -20.77 -37.56 13.09
CA PRO A 147 -20.80 -38.69 14.02
C PRO A 147 -20.96 -40.00 13.26
N SER A 148 -19.92 -40.83 13.27
CA SER A 148 -20.04 -42.25 12.91
C SER A 148 -21.04 -42.90 13.86
N LEU A 149 -22.04 -43.61 13.32
CA LEU A 149 -23.09 -44.30 14.11
C LEU A 149 -22.52 -45.27 15.17
N PHE A 150 -21.24 -45.66 15.06
CA PHE A 150 -20.52 -46.50 16.02
C PHE A 150 -19.83 -45.73 17.18
N SER A 151 -19.66 -44.41 17.10
CA SER A 151 -19.03 -43.63 18.19
C SER A 151 -19.92 -43.45 19.43
N ARG A 152 -21.21 -43.83 19.34
CA ARG A 152 -22.14 -43.85 20.48
C ARG A 152 -21.94 -45.01 21.45
N LEU A 153 -21.26 -46.09 21.05
CA LEU A 153 -21.10 -47.29 21.89
C LEU A 153 -19.77 -47.33 22.64
N LEU A 154 -18.76 -46.57 22.20
CA LEU A 154 -17.49 -46.39 22.92
C LEU A 154 -17.21 -44.89 23.06
N SER A 155 -17.61 -44.29 24.18
CA SER A 155 -17.07 -42.99 24.60
C SER A 155 -16.86 -42.98 26.10
N GLN A 156 -15.76 -43.63 26.51
CA GLN A 156 -14.99 -43.13 27.64
C GLN A 156 -14.56 -41.70 27.29
N LYS A 157 -15.00 -40.75 28.12
CA LYS A 157 -14.60 -39.35 28.09
C LYS A 157 -13.08 -39.26 28.18
N THR A 158 -12.42 -39.15 27.04
CA THR A 158 -11.09 -38.56 26.96
C THR A 158 -11.31 -37.17 26.39
N THR A 159 -11.52 -36.22 27.30
CA THR A 159 -11.51 -34.79 27.01
C THR A 159 -10.08 -34.41 26.64
N VAL A 160 -9.67 -34.74 25.41
CA VAL A 160 -8.49 -34.12 24.82
C VAL A 160 -8.94 -32.71 24.46
N GLN A 161 -8.60 -31.74 25.31
CA GLN A 161 -8.59 -30.33 24.93
C GLN A 161 -7.50 -30.17 23.86
N VAL A 162 -7.80 -30.58 22.62
CA VAL A 162 -7.11 -30.01 21.48
C VAL A 162 -7.65 -28.60 21.42
N GLU A 163 -6.86 -27.64 21.89
CA GLU A 163 -6.98 -26.24 21.54
C GLU A 163 -7.00 -26.20 20.01
N GLN A 164 -8.21 -26.29 19.41
CA GLN A 164 -8.40 -26.30 17.97
C GLN A 164 -8.03 -24.90 17.50
N LYS A 165 -6.74 -24.66 17.26
CA LYS A 165 -6.26 -23.45 16.61
C LYS A 165 -7.05 -23.31 15.33
N LEU A 166 -7.82 -22.23 15.26
CA LEU A 166 -8.63 -21.86 14.11
C LEU A 166 -7.77 -21.96 12.83
N PRO A 167 -8.25 -22.56 11.72
CA PRO A 167 -7.48 -22.73 10.50
C PRO A 167 -6.80 -21.45 10.01
N GLU A 168 -7.47 -20.31 10.16
CA GLU A 168 -6.93 -18.98 9.85
C GLU A 168 -5.69 -18.60 10.68
N LEU A 169 -5.61 -18.98 11.96
CA LEU A 169 -4.43 -18.70 12.81
C LEU A 169 -3.24 -19.57 12.40
N LEU A 170 -3.50 -20.81 11.99
CA LEU A 170 -2.46 -21.69 11.44
C LEU A 170 -1.95 -21.17 10.10
N ALA A 171 -2.86 -20.69 9.24
CA ALA A 171 -2.50 -20.07 7.96
C ALA A 171 -1.67 -18.80 8.16
N LEU A 172 -2.05 -17.92 9.09
CA LEU A 172 -1.27 -16.71 9.42
C LEU A 172 0.17 -17.06 9.83
N ALA A 173 0.35 -17.99 10.76
CA ALA A 173 1.68 -18.42 11.18
C ALA A 173 2.50 -19.03 10.02
N GLN A 174 1.85 -19.85 9.17
CA GLN A 174 2.49 -20.43 7.99
C GLN A 174 2.91 -19.35 6.98
N TRP A 175 2.08 -18.34 6.75
CA TRP A 175 2.39 -17.23 5.85
C TRP A 175 3.52 -16.36 6.39
N GLU A 176 3.55 -16.09 7.70
CA GLU A 176 4.66 -15.38 8.36
C GLU A 176 5.98 -16.15 8.22
N ASP A 177 5.96 -17.47 8.39
CA ASP A 177 7.12 -18.33 8.16
C ASP A 177 7.60 -18.28 6.70
N ASN A 178 6.67 -18.22 5.74
CA ASN A 178 6.98 -18.17 4.32
C ASN A 178 7.58 -16.83 3.89
N LEU A 179 7.28 -15.72 4.59
CA LEU A 179 7.90 -14.42 4.33
C LEU A 179 9.43 -14.45 4.47
N ASN A 180 9.96 -15.31 5.35
CA ASN A 180 11.40 -15.43 5.58
C ASN A 180 12.08 -16.45 4.66
N LYS A 181 11.31 -17.21 3.87
CA LYS A 181 11.80 -18.31 3.03
C LYS A 181 11.70 -18.03 1.55
N THR A 182 10.83 -17.10 1.15
CA THR A 182 10.60 -16.78 -0.25
C THR A 182 11.36 -15.52 -0.64
N ASP A 183 12.12 -15.59 -1.72
CA ASP A 183 12.81 -14.44 -2.31
C ASP A 183 12.01 -13.79 -3.45
N ASN A 184 10.92 -14.42 -3.88
CA ASN A 184 10.06 -13.90 -4.94
C ASN A 184 9.27 -12.67 -4.45
N PRO A 185 9.47 -11.46 -5.03
CA PRO A 185 8.78 -10.25 -4.59
C PRO A 185 7.26 -10.30 -4.75
N PHE A 186 6.75 -11.05 -5.75
CA PHE A 186 5.32 -11.21 -5.98
C PHE A 186 4.67 -12.03 -4.85
N ASP A 187 5.28 -13.16 -4.52
CA ASP A 187 4.79 -14.04 -3.44
C ASP A 187 4.87 -13.31 -2.09
N LEU A 188 5.97 -12.60 -1.82
CA LEU A 188 6.13 -11.78 -0.62
C LEU A 188 5.00 -10.77 -0.47
N ALA A 189 4.62 -10.09 -1.55
CA ALA A 189 3.52 -9.13 -1.52
C ALA A 189 2.18 -9.82 -1.24
N CYS A 190 1.91 -10.96 -1.87
CA CYS A 190 0.69 -11.75 -1.63
C CYS A 190 0.58 -12.21 -0.17
N TYR A 191 1.66 -12.77 0.40
CA TYR A 191 1.70 -13.15 1.82
C TYR A 191 1.44 -11.94 2.74
N LYS A 192 2.11 -10.80 2.50
CA LYS A 192 1.90 -9.58 3.31
C LYS A 192 0.46 -9.08 3.22
N GLY A 193 -0.13 -9.09 2.03
CA GLY A 193 -1.51 -8.69 1.81
C GLY A 193 -2.49 -9.57 2.56
N LEU A 194 -2.34 -10.90 2.48
CA LEU A 194 -3.17 -11.85 3.22
C LEU A 194 -2.99 -11.72 4.73
N ILE A 195 -1.75 -11.64 5.23
CA ILE A 195 -1.47 -11.49 6.66
C ILE A 195 -2.14 -10.23 7.21
N ALA A 196 -2.01 -9.10 6.51
CA ALA A 196 -2.61 -7.83 6.94
C ALA A 196 -4.15 -7.91 7.00
N VAL A 197 -4.80 -8.41 5.94
CA VAL A 197 -6.27 -8.46 5.86
C VAL A 197 -6.85 -9.55 6.77
N VAL A 198 -6.33 -10.77 6.70
CA VAL A 198 -6.82 -11.89 7.52
C VAL A 198 -6.52 -11.65 8.99
N GLY A 199 -5.31 -11.22 9.33
CA GLY A 199 -4.93 -10.90 10.72
C GLY A 199 -5.77 -9.76 11.28
N GLY A 200 -6.04 -8.74 10.46
CA GLY A 200 -6.90 -7.62 10.82
C GLY A 200 -8.37 -8.03 11.06
N ILE A 201 -8.96 -8.82 10.15
CA ILE A 201 -10.32 -9.36 10.31
C ILE A 201 -10.42 -10.23 11.57
N VAL A 202 -9.48 -11.14 11.77
CA VAL A 202 -9.46 -12.03 12.95
C VAL A 202 -9.26 -11.22 14.22
N GLY A 203 -8.43 -10.18 14.20
CA GLY A 203 -8.25 -9.27 15.33
C GLY A 203 -9.51 -8.49 15.71
N GLN A 204 -10.29 -8.03 14.72
CA GLN A 204 -11.53 -7.27 14.95
C GLN A 204 -12.72 -8.15 15.31
N HIS A 205 -12.87 -9.30 14.66
CA HIS A 205 -14.08 -10.13 14.71
C HIS A 205 -13.87 -11.49 15.39
N GLY A 206 -12.64 -11.84 15.76
CA GLY A 206 -12.27 -13.08 16.45
C GLY A 206 -12.19 -14.32 15.55
N SER A 207 -12.78 -14.29 14.36
CA SER A 207 -12.71 -15.40 13.40
C SER A 207 -12.96 -14.93 11.97
N LEU A 208 -12.56 -15.76 11.00
CA LEU A 208 -12.81 -15.52 9.59
C LEU A 208 -14.26 -15.91 9.23
N LEU A 209 -15.20 -15.01 9.52
CA LEU A 209 -16.61 -15.12 9.07
C LEU A 209 -16.81 -14.61 7.63
N ALA A 210 -15.72 -14.17 7.00
CA ALA A 210 -15.72 -13.45 5.73
C ALA A 210 -15.96 -14.34 4.52
N ASP A 211 -16.65 -13.75 3.54
CA ASP A 211 -16.68 -14.26 2.17
C ASP A 211 -15.27 -14.20 1.59
N LYS A 212 -14.83 -15.33 1.02
CA LYS A 212 -13.52 -15.50 0.38
C LYS A 212 -13.26 -14.38 -0.63
N ASP A 213 -14.27 -14.00 -1.39
CA ASP A 213 -14.14 -12.99 -2.44
C ASP A 213 -13.91 -11.59 -1.87
N ILE A 214 -14.44 -11.30 -0.67
CA ILE A 214 -14.16 -10.04 0.04
C ILE A 214 -12.70 -10.01 0.50
N ILE A 215 -12.19 -11.09 1.10
CA ILE A 215 -10.79 -11.14 1.57
C ILE A 215 -9.84 -10.97 0.40
N VAL A 216 -10.06 -11.71 -0.69
CA VAL A 216 -9.22 -11.62 -1.89
C VAL A 216 -9.26 -10.20 -2.44
N ARG A 217 -10.46 -9.58 -2.56
CA ARG A 217 -10.57 -8.19 -3.03
C ARG A 217 -9.77 -7.22 -2.18
N LEU A 218 -9.87 -7.29 -0.85
CA LEU A 218 -9.16 -6.40 0.07
C LEU A 218 -7.64 -6.63 0.04
N ALA A 219 -7.21 -7.89 0.01
CA ALA A 219 -5.79 -8.23 -0.08
C ALA A 219 -5.20 -7.77 -1.43
N SER A 220 -5.95 -7.92 -2.53
CA SER A 220 -5.55 -7.44 -3.86
C SER A 220 -5.29 -5.93 -3.86
N VAL A 221 -6.04 -5.12 -3.09
CA VAL A 221 -5.76 -3.67 -2.98
C VAL A 221 -4.35 -3.43 -2.47
N LEU A 222 -3.95 -4.08 -1.39
CA LEU A 222 -2.63 -3.94 -0.79
C LEU A 222 -1.51 -4.41 -1.72
N VAL A 223 -1.72 -5.53 -2.42
CA VAL A 223 -0.73 -6.08 -3.36
C VAL A 223 -0.58 -5.18 -4.59
N CYS A 224 -1.68 -4.72 -5.18
CA CYS A 224 -1.66 -3.78 -6.30
C CYS A 224 -0.96 -2.46 -5.94
N ASN A 225 -1.23 -1.91 -4.76
CA ASN A 225 -0.62 -0.65 -4.33
C ASN A 225 0.88 -0.79 -4.01
N SER A 226 1.35 -1.97 -3.61
CA SER A 226 2.74 -2.21 -3.26
C SER A 226 3.55 -2.80 -4.42
N TYR A 227 3.30 -4.07 -4.76
CA TYR A 227 3.95 -4.76 -5.86
C TYR A 227 3.55 -4.18 -7.22
N GLY A 228 2.25 -3.92 -7.41
CA GLY A 228 1.77 -3.35 -8.68
C GLY A 228 2.38 -2.00 -9.01
N SER A 229 2.60 -1.13 -8.00
CA SER A 229 3.32 0.13 -8.20
C SER A 229 4.74 -0.08 -8.72
N ARG A 230 5.46 -1.09 -8.23
CA ARG A 230 6.83 -1.41 -8.68
C ARG A 230 6.84 -1.98 -10.09
N PHE A 231 5.93 -2.92 -10.35
CA PHE A 231 5.73 -3.48 -11.69
C PHE A 231 5.44 -2.38 -12.72
N LEU A 232 4.60 -1.41 -12.38
CA LEU A 232 4.32 -0.28 -13.25
C LEU A 232 5.56 0.61 -13.44
N GLY A 233 6.35 0.80 -12.36
CA GLY A 233 7.66 1.45 -12.43
C GLY A 233 8.56 0.81 -13.47
N ASP A 234 8.75 -0.51 -13.42
CA ASP A 234 9.58 -1.25 -14.38
C ASP A 234 9.12 -1.07 -15.84
N LEU A 235 7.82 -0.93 -16.08
CA LEU A 235 7.27 -0.64 -17.41
C LEU A 235 7.46 0.82 -17.84
N ILE A 236 7.48 1.75 -16.89
CA ILE A 236 7.67 3.18 -17.12
C ILE A 236 9.15 3.53 -17.32
N ASP A 237 10.09 2.80 -16.72
CA ASP A 237 11.55 3.02 -16.87
C ASP A 237 12.03 3.25 -18.30
N PRO A 238 11.72 2.38 -19.28
CA PRO A 238 12.13 2.63 -20.64
C PRO A 238 11.52 3.91 -21.23
N ILE A 239 10.30 4.28 -20.82
CA ILE A 239 9.63 5.52 -21.23
C ILE A 239 10.35 6.74 -20.64
N ILE A 240 10.82 6.65 -19.39
CA ILE A 240 11.58 7.73 -18.72
C ILE A 240 12.92 7.96 -19.41
N ASN A 241 13.64 6.89 -19.75
CA ASN A 241 14.92 6.98 -20.46
C ASN A 241 14.74 7.60 -21.85
N GLU A 242 13.74 7.15 -22.59
CA GLU A 242 13.37 7.73 -23.90
C GLU A 242 13.02 9.22 -23.77
N ALA A 243 12.24 9.59 -22.76
CA ALA A 243 11.88 10.98 -22.50
C ALA A 243 13.10 11.85 -22.16
N ALA A 244 14.05 11.33 -21.38
CA ALA A 244 15.28 12.05 -21.06
C ALA A 244 16.10 12.36 -22.31
N GLU A 245 16.23 11.38 -23.22
CA GLU A 245 16.95 11.57 -24.48
C GLU A 245 16.25 12.57 -25.41
N LEU A 246 14.93 12.43 -25.62
CA LEU A 246 14.17 13.26 -26.56
C LEU A 246 13.97 14.71 -26.09
N GLU A 247 13.77 14.91 -24.79
CA GLU A 247 13.60 16.26 -24.20
C GLU A 247 14.93 16.92 -23.87
N GLY A 248 16.06 16.19 -24.01
CA GLY A 248 17.39 16.69 -23.69
C GLY A 248 17.62 16.91 -22.20
N TYR A 249 16.96 16.10 -21.36
CA TYR A 249 17.14 16.18 -19.91
C TYR A 249 18.40 15.46 -19.46
N GLN A 250 19.06 16.03 -18.46
CA GLN A 250 20.25 15.45 -17.87
C GLN A 250 19.87 14.53 -16.71
N LEU A 251 20.26 13.25 -16.82
CA LEU A 251 20.20 12.32 -15.72
C LEU A 251 21.35 12.57 -14.72
N LEU A 252 21.07 12.36 -13.44
CA LEU A 252 22.05 12.43 -12.37
C LEU A 252 23.01 11.24 -12.48
N PRO A 253 24.33 11.48 -12.29
CA PRO A 253 25.29 10.39 -12.29
C PRO A 253 25.06 9.49 -11.08
N TYR A 254 25.30 8.19 -11.27
CA TYR A 254 25.30 7.23 -10.17
C TYR A 254 26.29 7.63 -9.07
N GLN A 255 25.86 7.57 -7.82
CA GLN A 255 26.68 7.82 -6.65
C GLN A 255 26.88 6.52 -5.86
N THR A 256 28.13 6.10 -5.68
CA THR A 256 28.46 4.88 -4.91
C THR A 256 28.13 5.02 -3.43
N GLU A 257 28.23 6.24 -2.89
CA GLU A 257 27.93 6.58 -1.50
C GLU A 257 26.98 7.78 -1.46
N PRO A 258 25.66 7.59 -1.72
CA PRO A 258 24.72 8.69 -1.74
C PRO A 258 24.49 9.24 -0.33
N PHE A 259 24.50 10.56 -0.17
CA PHE A 259 24.04 11.23 1.05
C PHE A 259 22.71 11.93 0.77
N VAL A 260 21.75 11.80 1.69
CA VAL A 260 20.44 12.44 1.58
C VAL A 260 20.34 13.52 2.65
N MET A 261 20.20 14.79 2.24
CA MET A 261 19.99 15.90 3.15
C MET A 261 18.51 16.32 3.15
N ASN A 262 17.78 15.98 4.22
CA ASN A 262 16.38 16.37 4.37
C ASN A 262 16.24 17.60 5.26
N VAL A 263 15.69 18.69 4.70
CA VAL A 263 15.43 19.93 5.44
C VAL A 263 13.93 20.04 5.72
N LYS A 264 13.55 19.86 6.98
CA LYS A 264 12.16 20.02 7.46
C LYS A 264 12.02 21.28 8.30
N GLY A 265 10.85 21.88 8.28
CA GLY A 265 10.56 23.13 8.97
C GLY A 265 9.22 23.71 8.51
N ALA A 266 8.61 24.52 9.37
CA ALA A 266 7.34 25.18 9.08
C ALA A 266 7.42 26.07 7.82
N SER A 267 6.26 26.47 7.29
CA SER A 267 6.23 27.49 6.24
C SER A 267 6.99 28.74 6.70
N ALA A 268 7.76 29.36 5.79
CA ALA A 268 8.65 30.49 6.08
C ALA A 268 9.79 30.25 7.11
N ALA A 269 10.07 29.01 7.52
CA ALA A 269 11.18 28.69 8.45
C ALA A 269 12.59 28.76 7.82
N GLY A 270 12.77 29.44 6.68
CA GLY A 270 14.09 29.60 6.04
C GLY A 270 14.71 28.36 5.38
N LYS A 271 13.96 27.25 5.24
CA LYS A 271 14.45 26.01 4.60
C LYS A 271 15.08 26.25 3.23
N SER A 272 14.51 27.16 2.46
CA SER A 272 14.94 27.45 1.10
C SER A 272 16.18 28.32 1.04
N THR A 273 16.40 29.12 2.09
CA THR A 273 17.59 29.95 2.26
C THR A 273 18.84 29.10 2.52
N ILE A 274 18.68 27.86 3.01
CA ILE A 274 19.80 26.95 3.25
C ILE A 274 20.31 26.29 1.97
N ARG A 275 19.53 26.27 0.89
CA ARG A 275 19.83 25.51 -0.34
C ARG A 275 21.14 25.91 -1.02
N PRO A 276 21.50 27.20 -1.17
CA PRO A 276 22.80 27.57 -1.71
C PRO A 276 23.97 27.00 -0.90
N LEU A 277 23.85 27.00 0.43
CA LEU A 277 24.88 26.45 1.34
C LEU A 277 25.02 24.93 1.19
N GLN A 278 23.96 24.22 0.81
CA GLN A 278 24.02 22.78 0.56
C GLN A 278 24.85 22.41 -0.67
N ARG A 279 25.01 23.33 -1.63
CA ARG A 279 25.86 23.11 -2.82
C ARG A 279 27.36 23.21 -2.51
N GLU A 280 27.72 23.80 -1.38
CA GLU A 280 29.11 23.97 -0.95
C GLU A 280 29.64 22.77 -0.15
N LEU A 281 28.79 21.78 0.13
CA LEU A 281 29.09 20.55 0.88
C LEU A 281 29.42 19.39 -0.06
#